data_AF-A0A9D2LQX8-F1
#
_entry.id   AF-A0A9D2LQX8-F1
#
_cell.length_a   1.000
_cell.length_b   1.000
_cell.length_c   1.000
_cell.angle_alpha   90.00
_cell.angle_beta   90.00
_cell.angle_gamma   90.00
#
_symmetry.space_group_name_H-M   'P 1'
#
loop_
_entity.id
_entity.type
_entity.pdbx_description
1 polymer ?
#
loop_
_entity_poly.entity_id
_entity_poly.type
_entity_poly.pdbx_seq_one_letter_code
_entity_poly.pdbx_strand_id
1 'polypeptide(L)'
;MKRSEINQAIKDMEALIKEHGFEVPPFCKWTPEEWKEKGAEYQEIRDNMLGWDITDYGTGNFDKVGFALITIRNGNLKNPKYTKTYAEKLLMIKEGQHSPMHFHWNKMEDIINRGGGTVLIKVYNSTEDEGLADTDVTVHCDGREFTVPAGTQVELKPGESITIYPYMYHDFDV
;
A
#
# COMPACT_ATOMS: atom_id res chain seq x y z
N MET A 1 -15.19 10.78 1.83
CA MET A 1 -15.91 9.58 2.34
C MET A 1 -16.70 9.85 3.62
N LYS A 2 -17.89 9.27 3.77
CA LYS A 2 -18.65 9.23 5.03
C LYS A 2 -18.04 8.22 6.01
N ARG A 3 -18.20 8.44 7.32
CA ARG A 3 -17.74 7.49 8.35
C ARG A 3 -18.34 6.08 8.18
N SER A 4 -19.57 5.98 7.71
CA SER A 4 -20.22 4.69 7.42
C SER A 4 -19.50 3.90 6.32
N GLU A 5 -19.02 4.58 5.27
CA GLU A 5 -18.25 3.96 4.17
C GLU A 5 -16.88 3.50 4.66
N ILE A 6 -16.20 4.33 5.46
CA ILE A 6 -14.92 3.97 6.10
C ILE A 6 -15.10 2.73 7.00
N ASN A 7 -16.14 2.71 7.84
CA ASN A 7 -16.41 1.57 8.71
C ASN A 7 -16.72 0.30 7.93
N GLN A 8 -17.35 0.41 6.76
CA GLN A 8 -17.58 -0.74 5.89
C GLN A 8 -16.28 -1.25 5.27
N ALA A 9 -15.42 -0.36 4.77
CA ALA A 9 -14.10 -0.75 4.23
C ALA A 9 -13.22 -1.48 5.27
N ILE A 10 -13.26 -1.03 6.53
CA ILE A 10 -12.56 -1.71 7.64
C ILE A 10 -13.12 -3.13 7.83
N LYS A 11 -14.44 -3.29 7.91
CA LYS A 11 -15.08 -4.60 8.09
C LYS A 11 -14.79 -5.55 6.93
N ASP A 12 -14.81 -5.04 5.71
CA ASP A 12 -14.48 -5.82 4.51
C ASP A 12 -13.03 -6.32 4.58
N MET A 13 -12.08 -5.45 4.98
CA MET A 13 -10.68 -5.83 5.15
C MET A 13 -10.48 -6.80 6.32
N GLU A 14 -11.17 -6.63 7.44
CA GLU A 14 -11.14 -7.58 8.56
C GLU A 14 -11.65 -8.96 8.15
N ALA A 15 -12.71 -9.03 7.34
CA ALA A 15 -13.23 -10.29 6.81
C ALA A 15 -12.18 -10.98 5.90
N LEU A 16 -11.55 -10.23 5.00
CA LEU A 16 -10.51 -10.75 4.11
C LEU A 16 -9.26 -11.21 4.87
N ILE A 17 -8.82 -10.44 5.87
CA ILE A 17 -7.73 -10.79 6.78
C ILE A 17 -7.99 -12.15 7.44
N LYS A 18 -9.21 -12.33 7.97
CA LYS A 18 -9.63 -13.57 8.62
C LYS A 18 -9.70 -14.74 7.64
N GLU A 19 -10.24 -14.52 6.43
CA GLU A 19 -10.32 -15.52 5.37
C GLU A 19 -8.95 -16.07 5.00
N HIS A 20 -7.95 -15.19 4.87
CA HIS A 20 -6.57 -15.56 4.55
C HIS A 20 -5.71 -15.95 5.77
N GLY A 21 -6.32 -16.06 6.96
CA GLY A 21 -5.63 -16.51 8.17
C GLY A 21 -4.52 -15.58 8.66
N PHE A 22 -4.57 -14.29 8.33
CA PHE A 22 -3.62 -13.30 8.80
C PHE A 22 -4.11 -12.70 10.14
N GLU A 23 -3.18 -12.42 11.06
CA GLU A 23 -3.50 -11.71 12.31
C GLU A 23 -2.87 -10.33 12.33
N VAL A 24 -3.65 -9.33 12.74
CA VAL A 24 -3.19 -7.95 12.87
C VAL A 24 -2.80 -7.61 14.31
N PRO A 25 -1.87 -6.65 14.51
CA PRO A 25 -1.52 -6.19 15.84
C PRO A 25 -2.75 -5.76 16.66
N PRO A 26 -2.76 -5.96 18.00
CA PRO A 26 -3.90 -5.62 18.85
C PRO A 26 -4.39 -4.17 18.71
N PHE A 27 -3.48 -3.23 18.43
CA PHE A 27 -3.84 -1.81 18.29
C PHE A 27 -4.78 -1.52 17.12
N CYS A 28 -4.82 -2.41 16.12
CA CYS A 28 -5.75 -2.29 14.99
C CYS A 28 -7.21 -2.59 15.40
N LYS A 29 -7.42 -3.21 16.57
CA LYS A 29 -8.73 -3.63 17.08
C LYS A 29 -9.26 -2.69 18.17
N TRP A 30 -8.53 -1.63 18.52
CA TRP A 30 -8.94 -0.71 19.57
C TRP A 30 -10.09 0.20 19.12
N THR A 31 -11.06 0.36 20.01
CA THR A 31 -12.09 1.38 19.93
C THR A 31 -11.51 2.78 20.20
N PRO A 32 -12.21 3.85 19.78
CA PRO A 32 -11.84 5.21 20.15
C PRO A 32 -11.73 5.43 21.67
N GLU A 33 -12.54 4.72 22.45
CA GLU A 33 -12.54 4.76 23.91
C GLU A 33 -11.26 4.14 24.48
N GLU A 34 -10.90 2.93 24.03
CA GLU A 34 -9.63 2.29 24.43
C GLU A 34 -8.41 3.10 23.98
N TRP A 35 -8.47 3.73 22.81
CA TRP A 35 -7.39 4.57 22.30
C TRP A 35 -7.14 5.81 23.19
N LYS A 36 -8.18 6.40 23.77
CA LYS A 36 -8.05 7.55 24.70
C LYS A 36 -7.26 7.21 25.96
N GLU A 37 -7.21 5.94 26.35
CA GLU A 37 -6.47 5.48 27.53
C GLU A 37 -4.99 5.17 27.23
N LYS A 38 -4.57 5.17 25.95
CA LYS A 38 -3.19 4.80 25.56
C LYS A 38 -2.24 5.99 25.73
N GLY A 39 -1.23 5.83 26.59
CA GLY A 39 -0.30 6.89 26.94
C GLY A 39 0.88 7.05 25.97
N ALA A 40 1.97 7.60 26.48
CA ALA A 40 3.21 7.87 25.75
C ALA A 40 3.95 6.59 25.31
N GLU A 41 3.64 5.45 25.92
CA GLU A 41 4.18 4.15 25.53
C GLU A 41 3.79 3.72 24.11
N TYR A 42 2.70 4.28 23.57
CA TYR A 42 2.25 4.06 22.20
C TYR A 42 2.60 5.22 21.24
N GLN A 43 3.57 6.07 21.61
CA GLN A 43 3.93 7.24 20.80
C GLN A 43 4.44 6.87 19.40
N GLU A 44 5.08 5.71 19.21
CA GLU A 44 5.48 5.24 17.87
C GLU A 44 4.30 5.07 16.92
N ILE A 45 3.13 4.63 17.41
CA ILE A 45 1.91 4.53 16.59
C ILE A 45 1.54 5.91 16.02
N ARG A 46 1.65 6.95 16.86
CA ARG A 46 1.30 8.34 16.50
C ARG A 46 2.34 8.96 15.58
N ASP A 47 3.61 8.91 15.99
CA ASP A 47 4.71 9.58 15.30
C ASP A 47 4.97 8.98 13.91
N ASN A 48 4.72 7.67 13.75
CA ASN A 48 5.00 6.95 12.50
C ASN A 48 3.73 6.55 11.74
N MET A 49 2.56 7.03 12.17
CA MET A 49 1.25 6.83 11.55
C MET A 49 0.95 5.34 11.30
N LEU A 50 1.11 4.51 12.34
CA LEU A 50 0.76 3.10 12.27
C LEU A 50 -0.77 2.95 12.34
N GLY A 51 -1.29 1.87 11.73
CA GLY A 51 -2.71 1.53 11.75
C GLY A 51 -3.44 1.80 10.44
N TRP A 52 -4.76 1.95 10.56
CA TRP A 52 -5.70 2.02 9.45
C TRP A 52 -5.55 3.30 8.62
N ASP A 53 -5.57 3.13 7.29
CA ASP A 53 -5.66 4.20 6.31
C ASP A 53 -6.66 3.79 5.23
N ILE A 54 -7.62 4.67 4.94
CA ILE A 54 -8.69 4.46 3.98
C ILE A 54 -8.77 5.74 3.15
N THR A 55 -8.52 5.61 1.85
CA THR A 55 -8.41 6.74 0.94
C THR A 55 -9.25 6.52 -0.31
N ASP A 56 -9.93 7.58 -0.74
CA ASP A 56 -10.54 7.72 -2.07
C ASP A 56 -9.71 8.63 -2.98
N TYR A 57 -8.46 8.93 -2.58
CA TYR A 57 -7.56 9.89 -3.23
C TYR A 57 -8.17 11.29 -3.42
N GLY A 58 -9.17 11.66 -2.60
CA GLY A 58 -9.88 12.94 -2.73
C GLY A 58 -10.84 12.99 -3.93
N THR A 59 -11.10 11.87 -4.59
CA THR A 59 -11.99 11.80 -5.77
C THR A 59 -13.47 11.78 -5.41
N GLY A 60 -13.80 11.43 -4.16
CA GLY A 60 -15.19 11.20 -3.73
C GLY A 60 -15.82 9.93 -4.29
N ASN A 61 -15.05 9.03 -4.92
CA ASN A 61 -15.54 7.78 -5.49
C ASN A 61 -14.68 6.57 -5.07
N PHE A 62 -14.79 6.18 -3.80
CA PHE A 62 -14.01 5.10 -3.22
C PHE A 62 -14.16 3.76 -3.96
N ASP A 63 -15.35 3.45 -4.47
CA ASP A 63 -15.62 2.18 -5.17
C ASP A 63 -14.88 2.05 -6.51
N LYS A 64 -14.36 3.16 -7.04
CA LYS A 64 -13.56 3.18 -8.28
C LYS A 64 -12.12 3.57 -8.06
N VAL A 65 -11.85 4.53 -7.18
CA VAL A 65 -10.49 5.03 -6.93
C VAL A 65 -10.26 5.06 -5.43
N GLY A 66 -9.44 4.15 -4.94
CA GLY A 66 -9.23 3.98 -3.50
C GLY A 66 -8.75 2.58 -3.11
N PHE A 67 -8.28 2.48 -1.88
CA PHE A 67 -8.02 1.21 -1.21
C PHE A 67 -8.12 1.38 0.31
N ALA A 68 -8.06 0.26 1.03
CA ALA A 68 -7.80 0.25 2.47
C ALA A 68 -6.43 -0.35 2.77
N LEU A 69 -5.75 0.14 3.80
CA LEU A 69 -4.50 -0.45 4.28
C LEU A 69 -4.34 -0.36 5.81
N ILE A 70 -3.41 -1.16 6.32
CA ILE A 70 -2.90 -1.11 7.68
C ILE A 70 -1.38 -0.95 7.60
N THR A 71 -0.85 0.14 8.15
CA THR A 71 0.59 0.27 8.39
C THR A 71 0.95 -0.48 9.67
N ILE A 72 1.57 -1.66 9.53
CA ILE A 72 1.89 -2.57 10.65
C ILE A 72 3.10 -2.06 11.42
N ARG A 73 4.12 -1.61 10.68
CA ARG A 73 5.37 -1.06 11.22
C ARG A 73 5.93 -0.04 10.25
N ASN A 74 6.62 0.96 10.79
CA ASN A 74 7.24 2.01 9.99
C ASN A 74 8.42 2.63 10.76
N GLY A 75 9.32 3.26 10.01
CA GLY A 75 10.34 4.19 10.51
C GLY A 75 9.97 5.65 10.26
N ASN A 76 10.92 6.57 10.45
CA ASN A 76 10.68 7.99 10.19
C ASN A 76 11.96 8.73 9.76
N LEU A 77 12.06 9.04 8.47
CA LEU A 77 13.21 9.77 7.92
C LEU A 77 13.34 11.21 8.46
N LYS A 78 12.26 11.78 9.00
CA LYS A 78 12.23 13.15 9.54
C LYS A 78 12.43 13.19 11.05
N ASN A 79 12.46 12.04 11.72
CA ASN A 79 12.59 11.96 13.17
C ASN A 79 13.69 10.95 13.56
N PRO A 80 14.87 11.41 13.99
CA PRO A 80 16.03 10.54 14.26
C PRO A 80 15.79 9.56 15.44
N LYS A 81 14.74 9.77 16.23
CA LYS A 81 14.30 8.82 17.27
C LYS A 81 13.96 7.44 16.68
N TYR A 82 13.46 7.39 15.44
CA TYR A 82 12.99 6.17 14.79
C TYR A 82 13.96 5.74 13.68
N THR A 83 14.93 4.90 14.04
CA THR A 83 16.02 4.46 13.16
C THR A 83 15.64 3.33 12.19
N LYS A 84 14.42 2.78 12.30
CA LYS A 84 13.95 1.68 11.46
C LYS A 84 13.97 2.13 9.99
N THR A 85 14.65 1.36 9.15
CA THR A 85 14.81 1.66 7.72
C THR A 85 13.76 1.00 6.83
N TYR A 86 12.83 0.24 7.42
CA TYR A 86 11.82 -0.54 6.72
C TYR A 86 10.41 -0.26 7.25
N ALA A 87 9.43 -0.55 6.41
CA ALA A 87 8.02 -0.51 6.73
C ALA A 87 7.34 -1.80 6.25
N GLU A 88 6.18 -2.10 6.80
CA GLU A 88 5.31 -3.17 6.33
C GLU A 88 3.87 -2.67 6.35
N LYS A 89 3.16 -2.87 5.25
CA LYS A 89 1.74 -2.56 5.14
C LYS A 89 0.99 -3.77 4.63
N LEU A 90 -0.23 -3.95 5.13
CA LEU A 90 -1.21 -4.87 4.57
C LEU A 90 -2.24 -4.03 3.81
N LEU A 91 -2.56 -4.42 2.59
CA LEU A 91 -3.47 -3.67 1.72
C LEU A 91 -4.67 -4.54 1.34
N MET A 92 -5.80 -3.91 1.10
CA MET A 92 -6.95 -4.49 0.41
C MET A 92 -7.39 -3.51 -0.68
N ILE A 93 -7.38 -4.01 -1.91
CA ILE A 93 -7.96 -3.36 -3.08
C ILE A 93 -9.02 -4.31 -3.65
N LYS A 94 -10.21 -3.78 -3.96
CA LYS A 94 -11.32 -4.58 -4.48
C LYS A 94 -11.22 -4.71 -6.01
N GLU A 95 -11.84 -5.75 -6.55
CA GLU A 95 -12.02 -5.89 -8.00
C GLU A 95 -12.67 -4.62 -8.58
N GLY A 96 -12.04 -4.06 -9.61
CA GLY A 96 -12.49 -2.83 -10.27
C GLY A 96 -12.25 -1.52 -9.49
N GLN A 97 -11.51 -1.57 -8.37
CA GLN A 97 -10.88 -0.38 -7.77
C GLN A 97 -9.50 -0.14 -8.37
N HIS A 98 -9.09 1.12 -8.39
CA HIS A 98 -7.82 1.59 -8.91
C HIS A 98 -7.06 2.42 -7.86
N SER A 99 -5.75 2.21 -7.76
CA SER A 99 -4.81 3.11 -7.08
C SER A 99 -4.07 3.94 -8.14
N PRO A 100 -4.20 5.28 -8.13
CA PRO A 100 -3.62 6.14 -9.16
C PRO A 100 -2.11 6.00 -9.33
N MET A 101 -1.68 6.24 -10.57
CA MET A 101 -0.27 6.29 -10.97
C MET A 101 0.54 7.27 -10.12
N HIS A 102 1.63 6.79 -9.51
CA HIS A 102 2.54 7.59 -8.72
C HIS A 102 3.93 6.94 -8.64
N PHE A 103 4.91 7.65 -8.08
CA PHE A 103 6.19 7.07 -7.65
C PHE A 103 6.53 7.51 -6.24
N HIS A 104 7.65 7.00 -5.72
CA HIS A 104 8.21 7.45 -4.46
C HIS A 104 9.63 7.99 -4.63
N TRP A 105 9.89 9.20 -4.11
CA TRP A 105 11.22 9.80 -4.15
C TRP A 105 12.27 9.02 -3.33
N ASN A 106 11.83 8.35 -2.25
CA ASN A 106 12.73 7.71 -1.29
C ASN A 106 12.41 6.23 -1.04
N LYS A 107 11.13 5.85 -1.08
CA LYS A 107 10.70 4.51 -0.73
C LYS A 107 11.04 3.57 -1.89
N MET A 108 11.76 2.51 -1.58
CA MET A 108 11.75 1.26 -2.35
C MET A 108 10.75 0.33 -1.68
N GLU A 109 9.96 -0.40 -2.45
CA GLU A 109 8.99 -1.33 -1.88
C GLU A 109 8.86 -2.59 -2.70
N ASP A 110 8.55 -3.69 -2.02
CA ASP A 110 8.07 -4.91 -2.66
C ASP A 110 6.55 -4.93 -2.52
N ILE A 111 5.85 -4.91 -3.65
CA ILE A 111 4.41 -5.14 -3.70
C ILE A 111 4.21 -6.64 -3.83
N ILE A 112 3.47 -7.23 -2.89
CA ILE A 112 3.33 -8.69 -2.78
C ILE A 112 1.84 -9.03 -2.88
N ASN A 113 1.46 -9.84 -3.86
CA ASN A 113 0.12 -10.42 -3.89
C ASN A 113 0.03 -11.56 -2.88
N ARG A 114 -0.52 -11.28 -1.70
CA ARG A 114 -0.65 -12.25 -0.61
C ARG A 114 -1.81 -13.23 -0.79
N GLY A 115 -2.73 -12.99 -1.72
CA GLY A 115 -3.93 -13.79 -1.91
C GLY A 115 -5.06 -13.04 -2.62
N GLY A 116 -6.08 -13.78 -3.08
CA GLY A 116 -7.23 -13.22 -3.77
C GLY A 116 -7.09 -13.28 -5.30
N GLY A 117 -7.41 -12.18 -5.97
CA GLY A 117 -7.32 -12.03 -7.44
C GLY A 117 -5.89 -11.85 -7.96
N THR A 118 -5.75 -11.54 -9.24
CA THR A 118 -4.48 -11.11 -9.85
C THR A 118 -4.36 -9.60 -9.69
N VAL A 119 -3.22 -9.12 -9.19
CA VAL A 119 -2.93 -7.68 -9.12
C VAL A 119 -2.21 -7.27 -10.40
N LEU A 120 -2.63 -6.17 -11.01
CA LEU A 120 -2.02 -5.60 -12.19
C LEU A 120 -1.26 -4.33 -11.78
N ILE A 121 0.03 -4.26 -12.12
CA ILE A 121 0.90 -3.12 -11.82
C ILE A 121 1.40 -2.54 -13.14
N LYS A 122 0.85 -1.40 -13.57
CA LYS A 122 1.36 -0.69 -14.75
C LYS A 122 2.64 0.04 -14.40
N VAL A 123 3.68 -0.08 -15.21
CA VAL A 123 5.00 0.48 -14.88
C VAL A 123 5.53 1.47 -15.92
N TYR A 124 6.16 2.55 -15.45
CA TYR A 124 6.92 3.50 -16.26
C TYR A 124 8.20 3.93 -15.51
N ASN A 125 9.25 4.31 -16.24
CA ASN A 125 10.32 5.13 -15.67
C ASN A 125 9.82 6.58 -15.54
N SER A 126 10.36 7.33 -14.58
CA SER A 126 10.18 8.78 -14.56
C SER A 126 11.24 9.49 -15.39
N THR A 127 10.88 10.64 -15.95
CA THR A 127 11.82 11.59 -16.56
C THR A 127 12.43 12.52 -15.50
N GLU A 128 13.46 13.29 -15.86
CA GLU A 128 14.08 14.27 -14.95
C GLU A 128 13.09 15.35 -14.45
N ASP A 129 12.06 15.66 -15.23
CA ASP A 129 10.98 16.59 -14.91
C ASP A 129 9.74 15.91 -14.29
N GLU A 130 9.91 14.69 -13.75
CA GLU A 130 8.85 13.92 -13.07
C GLU A 130 7.65 13.62 -13.99
N GLY A 131 7.90 13.39 -15.27
CA GLY A 131 6.94 12.88 -16.26
C GLY A 131 7.04 11.36 -16.46
N LEU A 132 6.11 10.80 -17.25
CA LEU A 132 6.16 9.39 -17.67
C LEU A 132 7.10 9.24 -18.88
N ALA A 133 8.17 8.47 -18.74
CA ALA A 133 9.07 8.18 -19.85
C ALA A 133 8.51 7.08 -20.76
N ASP A 134 8.79 7.17 -22.06
CA ASP A 134 8.46 6.16 -23.08
C ASP A 134 9.61 5.14 -23.28
N THR A 135 10.41 4.91 -22.24
CA THR A 135 11.54 3.98 -22.27
C THR A 135 11.16 2.64 -21.65
N ASP A 136 11.72 1.56 -22.19
CA ASP A 136 11.61 0.23 -21.61
C ASP A 136 11.99 0.24 -20.12
N VAL A 137 11.23 -0.52 -19.34
CA VAL A 137 11.32 -0.58 -17.88
C VAL A 137 11.95 -1.92 -17.49
N THR A 138 13.03 -1.87 -16.69
CA THR A 138 13.57 -3.07 -16.04
C THR A 138 12.75 -3.38 -14.80
N VAL A 139 12.21 -4.59 -14.75
CA VAL A 139 11.33 -5.08 -13.70
C VAL A 139 12.01 -6.22 -12.95
N HIS A 140 11.82 -6.23 -11.63
CA HIS A 140 12.31 -7.28 -10.74
C HIS A 140 11.10 -7.95 -10.08
N CYS A 141 10.85 -9.22 -10.40
CA CYS A 141 9.79 -10.02 -9.78
C CYS A 141 10.36 -11.29 -9.16
N ASP A 142 10.14 -11.49 -7.85
CA ASP A 142 10.55 -12.70 -7.12
C ASP A 142 12.02 -13.14 -7.36
N GLY A 143 12.92 -12.15 -7.47
CA GLY A 143 14.34 -12.35 -7.74
C GLY A 143 14.72 -12.55 -9.22
N ARG A 144 13.75 -12.47 -10.14
CA ARG A 144 13.97 -12.48 -11.59
C ARG A 144 13.95 -11.07 -12.15
N GLU A 145 14.94 -10.75 -12.96
CA GLU A 145 15.02 -9.49 -13.72
C GLU A 145 14.60 -9.72 -15.18
N PHE A 146 13.82 -8.79 -15.74
CA PHE A 146 13.45 -8.75 -17.16
C PHE A 146 13.03 -7.34 -17.58
N THR A 147 12.95 -7.08 -18.87
CA THR A 147 12.57 -5.78 -19.44
C THR A 147 11.21 -5.85 -20.12
N VAL A 148 10.41 -4.81 -19.94
CA VAL A 148 9.10 -4.64 -20.59
C VAL A 148 8.97 -3.24 -21.21
N PRO A 149 8.15 -3.06 -22.26
CA PRO A 149 7.83 -1.73 -22.77
C PRO A 149 7.18 -0.83 -21.71
N ALA A 150 7.39 0.49 -21.82
CA ALA A 150 6.70 1.48 -21.00
C ALA A 150 5.18 1.28 -21.02
N GLY A 151 4.54 1.34 -19.85
CA GLY A 151 3.09 1.16 -19.72
C GLY A 151 2.60 -0.28 -19.75
N THR A 152 3.51 -1.26 -19.74
CA THR A 152 3.13 -2.66 -19.54
C THR A 152 2.48 -2.85 -18.17
N GLN A 153 1.37 -3.58 -18.12
CA GLN A 153 0.78 -4.08 -16.88
C GLN A 153 1.43 -5.42 -16.53
N VAL A 154 2.25 -5.41 -15.48
CA VAL A 154 2.84 -6.63 -14.92
C VAL A 154 1.79 -7.30 -14.04
N GLU A 155 1.50 -8.57 -14.33
CA GLU A 155 0.56 -9.38 -13.56
C GLU A 155 1.26 -10.03 -12.37
N LEU A 156 0.67 -9.92 -11.19
CA LEU A 156 1.08 -10.64 -9.98
C LEU A 156 -0.05 -11.57 -9.55
N LYS A 157 0.14 -12.87 -9.71
CA LYS A 157 -0.75 -13.90 -9.16
C LYS A 157 -0.48 -14.09 -7.67
N PRO A 158 -1.40 -14.73 -6.92
CA PRO A 158 -1.18 -15.04 -5.52
C PRO A 158 0.17 -15.75 -5.27
N GLY A 159 1.01 -15.13 -4.43
CA GLY A 159 2.36 -15.59 -4.11
C GLY A 159 3.48 -14.85 -4.84
N GLU A 160 3.19 -14.08 -5.88
CA GLU A 160 4.17 -13.31 -6.65
C GLU A 160 4.36 -11.89 -6.10
N SER A 161 5.53 -11.31 -6.37
CA SER A 161 5.89 -9.96 -5.95
C SER A 161 6.69 -9.20 -6.99
N ILE A 162 6.62 -7.87 -6.94
CA ILE A 162 7.44 -6.94 -7.75
C ILE A 162 8.15 -5.96 -6.82
N THR A 163 9.44 -5.73 -7.06
CA THR A 163 10.18 -4.64 -6.43
C THR A 163 10.03 -3.37 -7.26
N ILE A 164 9.50 -2.33 -6.64
CA ILE A 164 9.40 -0.98 -7.18
C ILE A 164 10.53 -0.13 -6.61
N TYR A 165 11.39 0.33 -7.50
CA TYR A 165 12.50 1.23 -7.14
C TYR A 165 12.00 2.68 -6.97
N PRO A 166 12.71 3.51 -6.18
CA PRO A 166 12.43 4.95 -6.17
C PRO A 166 12.41 5.51 -7.59
N TYR A 167 11.51 6.45 -7.85
CA TYR A 167 11.30 7.08 -9.17
C TYR A 167 10.72 6.15 -10.26
N MET A 168 10.29 4.93 -9.92
CA MET A 168 9.50 4.08 -10.80
C MET A 168 8.01 4.37 -10.62
N TYR A 169 7.38 4.83 -11.69
CA TYR A 169 5.94 5.07 -11.73
C TYR A 169 5.19 3.75 -11.73
N HIS A 170 4.20 3.63 -10.87
CA HIS A 170 3.34 2.46 -10.75
C HIS A 170 1.92 2.83 -10.32
N ASP A 171 0.95 2.05 -10.81
CA ASP A 171 -0.44 2.04 -10.38
C ASP A 171 -0.85 0.63 -9.90
N PHE A 172 -2.08 0.48 -9.42
CA PHE A 172 -2.60 -0.81 -8.97
C PHE A 172 -4.04 -0.99 -9.47
N ASP A 173 -4.30 -2.12 -10.10
CA ASP A 173 -5.64 -2.60 -10.45
C ASP A 173 -5.81 -4.08 -10.03
N VAL A 174 -7.06 -4.53 -9.85
CA VAL A 174 -7.44 -5.94 -9.67
C VAL A 174 -8.65 -6.26 -10.54
#